data_AF-A0A937YZL6-F1
#
_entry.id   AF-A0A937YZL6-F1
#
_cell.length_a   1.000
_cell.length_b   1.000
_cell.length_c   1.000
_cell.angle_alpha   90.00
_cell.angle_beta   90.00
_cell.angle_gamma   90.00
#
_symmetry.space_group_name_H-M   'P 1'
#
loop_
_entity.id
_entity.type
_entity.pdbx_description
1 polymer ?
#
loop_
_entity_poly.entity_id
_entity_poly.type
_entity_poly.pdbx_seq_one_letter_code
_entity_poly.pdbx_strand_id
1 'polypeptide(L)'
;MTSRALFIGVTAVLLLGVATPYSDLVMRGTWIGLTAFPISSLFVLLVVVLGVNALLRKLGRALAAGEMLFVYAMVLVAAGIPSFGLTALLVPFLAGPFYFASPENRYETILHPHIPTWF
;
A
#
# COMPACT_ATOMS: atom_id res chain seq x y z
N MET A 1 -8.34 9.98 21.58
CA MET A 1 -8.37 9.61 20.15
C MET A 1 -9.77 9.91 19.62
N THR A 2 -9.89 10.60 18.50
CA THR A 2 -11.16 11.10 17.96
C THR A 2 -11.59 10.24 16.78
N SER A 3 -12.86 9.81 16.76
CA SER A 3 -13.40 8.91 15.73
C SER A 3 -13.29 9.47 14.31
N ARG A 4 -13.24 10.80 14.17
CA ARG A 4 -13.09 11.48 12.87
C ARG A 4 -11.71 11.24 12.24
N ALA A 5 -10.65 11.38 13.04
CA ALA A 5 -9.29 11.14 12.58
C ALA A 5 -9.11 9.67 12.15
N LEU A 6 -9.72 8.74 12.89
CA LEU A 6 -9.74 7.32 12.53
C LEU A 6 -10.44 7.10 11.18
N PHE A 7 -11.63 7.66 10.96
CA PHE A 7 -12.34 7.52 9.69
C PHE A 7 -11.54 8.09 8.51
N ILE A 8 -10.93 9.26 8.68
CA ILE A 8 -10.09 9.89 7.64
C ILE A 8 -8.87 9.01 7.35
N GLY A 9 -8.20 8.52 8.39
CA GLY A 9 -7.04 7.65 8.27
C GLY A 9 -7.36 6.34 7.57
N VAL A 10 -8.42 5.64 7.98
CA VAL A 10 -8.86 4.39 7.35
C VAL A 10 -9.19 4.61 5.88
N THR A 11 -9.95 5.67 5.55
CA THR A 11 -10.29 5.98 4.17
C THR A 11 -9.04 6.24 3.32
N ALA A 12 -8.09 7.01 3.85
CA ALA A 12 -6.82 7.28 3.17
C ALA A 12 -5.98 6.02 2.94
N VAL A 13 -5.92 5.13 3.94
CA VAL A 13 -5.23 3.83 3.85
C VAL A 13 -5.88 2.94 2.79
N LEU A 14 -7.21 2.86 2.75
CA LEU A 14 -7.93 2.07 1.74
C LEU A 14 -7.67 2.60 0.32
N LEU A 15 -7.70 3.92 0.13
CA LEU A 15 -7.41 4.54 -1.15
C LEU A 15 -5.97 4.26 -1.60
N LEU A 16 -4.99 4.36 -0.69
CA LEU A 16 -3.60 3.99 -0.99
C LEU A 16 -3.46 2.51 -1.33
N GLY A 17 -4.16 1.64 -0.60
CA GLY A 17 -4.16 0.20 -0.84
C GLY A 17 -4.54 -0.19 -2.26
N VAL A 18 -5.35 0.62 -2.95
CA VAL A 18 -5.71 0.43 -4.35
C VAL A 18 -4.79 1.22 -5.29
N ALA A 19 -4.56 2.49 -4.99
CA ALA A 19 -3.82 3.40 -5.87
C ALA A 19 -2.35 3.02 -6.03
N THR A 20 -1.69 2.56 -4.96
CA THR A 20 -0.26 2.21 -5.00
C THR A 20 0.00 0.97 -5.88
N PRO A 21 -0.63 -0.20 -5.67
CA PRO A 21 -0.39 -1.34 -6.54
C PRO A 21 -0.87 -1.09 -7.98
N TYR A 22 -1.93 -0.32 -8.19
CA TYR A 22 -2.34 0.07 -9.54
C TYR A 22 -1.26 0.91 -10.25
N SER A 23 -0.71 1.90 -9.55
CA SER A 23 0.33 2.76 -10.11
C SER A 23 1.63 2.01 -10.38
N ASP A 24 2.04 1.17 -9.43
CA ASP A 24 3.32 0.45 -9.51
C ASP A 24 3.25 -0.73 -10.49
N LEU A 25 2.17 -1.52 -10.47
CA LEU A 25 2.09 -2.80 -11.20
C LEU A 25 1.35 -2.70 -12.53
N VAL A 26 0.28 -1.91 -12.61
CA VAL A 26 -0.54 -1.79 -13.84
C VAL A 26 0.02 -0.69 -14.73
N MET A 27 0.14 0.53 -14.20
CA MET A 27 0.70 1.65 -14.98
C MET A 27 2.21 1.53 -15.19
N ARG A 28 2.89 0.64 -14.43
CA ARG A 28 4.35 0.51 -14.41
C ARG A 28 5.04 1.85 -14.17
N GLY A 29 4.45 2.66 -13.30
CA GLY A 29 4.99 3.96 -12.92
C GLY A 29 6.23 3.82 -12.04
N THR A 30 6.75 4.95 -11.57
CA THR A 30 7.76 4.96 -10.52
C THR A 30 7.20 4.26 -9.29
N TRP A 31 7.98 3.39 -8.65
CA TRP A 31 7.56 2.65 -7.45
C TRP A 31 7.34 3.59 -6.26
N ILE A 32 6.13 4.15 -6.15
CA ILE A 32 5.83 5.26 -5.23
C ILE A 32 5.83 4.78 -3.76
N GLY A 33 5.62 3.47 -3.55
CA GLY A 33 5.69 2.81 -2.25
C GLY A 33 7.07 2.27 -1.85
N LEU A 34 8.06 2.26 -2.76
CA LEU A 34 9.37 1.61 -2.55
C LEU A 34 10.54 2.59 -2.39
N THR A 35 10.27 3.82 -1.97
CA THR A 35 11.30 4.81 -1.63
C THR A 35 11.48 4.89 -0.11
N ALA A 36 12.69 5.22 0.36
CA ALA A 36 13.00 5.37 1.79
C ALA A 36 12.05 6.33 2.52
N PHE A 37 11.47 7.26 1.77
CA PHE A 37 10.31 8.06 2.16
C PHE A 37 9.21 7.87 1.10
N PRO A 38 8.13 7.12 1.38
CA PRO A 38 7.11 6.83 0.37
C PRO A 38 6.44 8.11 -0.10
N ILE A 39 6.63 8.47 -1.38
CA ILE A 39 6.09 9.72 -1.95
C ILE A 39 4.57 9.74 -1.84
N SER A 40 3.94 8.57 -1.88
CA SER A 40 2.50 8.37 -1.72
C SER A 40 2.00 8.81 -0.34
N SER A 41 2.77 8.50 0.71
CA SER A 41 2.46 8.91 2.09
C SER A 41 2.55 10.42 2.29
N LEU A 42 3.55 11.05 1.68
CA LEU A 42 3.74 12.50 1.72
C LEU A 42 2.64 13.23 0.94
N PHE A 43 2.25 12.70 -0.23
CA PHE A 43 1.16 13.26 -1.03
C PHE A 43 -0.18 13.21 -0.28
N VAL A 44 -0.50 12.07 0.34
CA VAL A 44 -1.71 11.94 1.15
C VAL A 44 -1.67 12.86 2.37
N LEU A 45 -0.52 13.03 3.02
CA LEU A 45 -0.35 14.03 4.09
C LEU A 45 -0.69 15.44 3.59
N LEU A 46 -0.17 15.84 2.43
CA LEU A 46 -0.45 17.15 1.83
C LEU A 46 -1.95 17.32 1.53
N VAL A 47 -2.62 16.31 1.00
CA VAL A 47 -4.07 16.34 0.76
C VAL A 47 -4.85 16.48 2.06
N VAL A 48 -4.45 15.76 3.12
CA VAL A 48 -5.11 15.83 4.43
C VAL A 48 -4.90 17.21 5.07
N VAL A 49 -3.68 17.77 5.02
CA VAL A 49 -3.33 19.04 5.66
C VAL A 49 -3.87 20.25 4.89
N LEU A 50 -3.65 20.29 3.58
CA LEU A 50 -4.02 21.45 2.73
C LEU A 50 -5.45 21.38 2.21
N GLY A 51 -6.02 20.17 2.07
CA GLY A 51 -7.39 19.96 1.60
C GLY A 51 -8.36 19.75 2.75
N VAL A 52 -8.31 18.55 3.37
CA VAL A 52 -9.30 18.11 4.36
C VAL A 52 -9.32 19.06 5.57
N ASN A 53 -8.16 19.37 6.14
CA ASN A 53 -8.08 20.26 7.29
C ASN A 53 -8.43 21.71 6.94
N ALA A 54 -8.03 22.22 5.78
CA ALA A 54 -8.41 23.58 5.36
C ALA A 54 -9.93 23.72 5.19
N LEU A 55 -10.59 22.71 4.62
CA LEU A 55 -12.04 22.66 4.50
C LEU A 55 -12.72 22.55 5.87
N LEU A 56 -12.24 21.67 6.73
CA LEU A 56 -12.76 21.50 8.09
C LEU A 56 -12.57 22.76 8.95
N ARG A 57 -11.48 23.51 8.73
CA ARG A 57 -11.23 24.78 9.42
C ARG A 57 -12.22 25.86 9.02
N LYS A 58 -12.66 25.90 7.75
CA LYS A 58 -13.77 26.79 7.31
C LYS A 58 -15.10 26.45 8.00
N LEU A 59 -15.30 25.19 8.40
CA LEU A 59 -16.48 24.71 9.11
C LEU A 59 -16.35 24.80 10.64
N GLY A 60 -15.28 25.39 11.17
CA GLY A 60 -15.02 25.49 12.62
C GLY A 60 -14.63 24.15 13.28
N ARG A 61 -14.26 23.13 12.50
CA ARG A 61 -13.97 21.76 12.96
C ARG A 61 -12.55 21.32 12.56
N ALA A 62 -11.58 22.24 12.64
CA ALA A 62 -10.19 21.95 12.31
C ALA A 62 -9.66 20.73 13.08
N LEU A 63 -8.82 19.93 12.41
CA LEU A 63 -8.14 18.81 13.07
C LEU A 63 -7.08 19.35 14.04
N ALA A 64 -6.95 18.71 15.19
CA ALA A 64 -5.83 18.94 16.10
C ALA A 64 -4.53 18.38 15.50
N ALA A 65 -3.38 18.93 15.91
CA ALA A 65 -2.08 18.47 15.45
C ALA A 65 -1.87 16.96 15.70
N GLY A 66 -2.34 16.44 16.83
CA GLY A 66 -2.28 15.01 17.15
C GLY A 66 -3.15 14.14 16.23
N GLU A 67 -4.29 14.65 15.76
CA GLU A 67 -5.13 13.93 14.80
C GLU A 67 -4.48 13.83 13.43
N MET A 68 -3.83 14.91 12.97
CA MET A 68 -3.08 14.90 11.72
C MET A 68 -1.89 13.95 11.78
N LEU A 69 -1.12 13.99 12.88
CA LEU A 69 0.01 13.10 13.09
C LEU A 69 -0.44 11.63 13.13
N PHE A 70 -1.59 11.36 13.73
CA PHE A 70 -2.18 10.02 13.77
C PHE A 70 -2.54 9.52 12.35
N VAL A 71 -3.26 10.32 11.57
CA VAL A 71 -3.59 10.00 10.17
C VAL A 71 -2.32 9.79 9.34
N TYR A 72 -1.33 10.64 9.54
CA TYR A 72 -0.03 10.52 8.86
C TYR A 72 0.67 9.21 9.20
N ALA A 73 0.74 8.84 10.48
CA ALA A 73 1.36 7.60 10.92
C ALA A 73 0.68 6.38 10.31
N MET A 74 -0.67 6.35 10.27
CA MET A 74 -1.42 5.27 9.63
C MET A 74 -1.04 5.10 8.16
N VAL A 75 -1.00 6.22 7.43
CA VAL A 75 -0.68 6.25 6.01
C VAL A 75 0.78 5.87 5.74
N LEU A 76 1.71 6.36 6.56
CA LEU A 76 3.14 6.06 6.45
C LEU A 76 3.40 4.56 6.57
N VAL A 77 2.78 3.91 7.55
CA VAL A 77 2.87 2.44 7.74
C VAL A 77 2.26 1.71 6.55
N ALA A 78 1.12 2.18 6.03
CA ALA A 78 0.42 1.54 4.93
C ALA A 78 1.04 1.76 3.55
N ALA A 79 1.93 2.73 3.36
CA ALA A 79 2.35 3.13 2.01
C ALA A 79 3.18 2.08 1.26
N GLY A 80 3.97 1.25 1.96
CA GLY A 80 4.85 0.26 1.33
C GLY A 80 4.28 -1.17 1.28
N ILE A 81 3.26 -1.47 2.10
CA ILE A 81 2.75 -2.84 2.28
C ILE A 81 1.96 -3.33 1.05
N PRO A 82 0.96 -2.60 0.52
CA PRO A 82 0.05 -3.14 -0.50
C PRO A 82 0.72 -3.43 -1.86
N SER A 83 1.74 -2.65 -2.22
CA SER A 83 2.46 -2.80 -3.49
C SER A 83 3.57 -3.84 -3.38
N PHE A 84 4.83 -3.42 -3.20
CA PHE A 84 5.95 -4.35 -3.14
C PHE A 84 5.85 -5.33 -1.98
N GLY A 85 5.51 -4.84 -0.78
CA GLY A 85 5.48 -5.69 0.42
C GLY A 85 4.48 -6.84 0.37
N LEU A 86 3.51 -6.81 -0.55
CA LEU A 86 2.46 -7.82 -0.65
C LEU A 86 2.23 -8.23 -2.10
N THR A 87 1.56 -7.42 -2.91
CA THR A 87 1.08 -7.85 -4.23
C THR A 87 2.22 -8.24 -5.18
N ALA A 88 3.31 -7.47 -5.20
CA ALA A 88 4.43 -7.73 -6.09
C ALA A 88 5.30 -8.92 -5.67
N LEU A 89 5.22 -9.36 -4.41
CA LEU A 89 5.99 -10.50 -3.89
C LEU A 89 5.14 -11.75 -3.78
N LEU A 90 3.97 -11.64 -3.14
CA LEU A 90 3.10 -12.76 -2.86
C LEU A 90 2.64 -13.41 -4.16
N VAL A 91 2.09 -12.65 -5.12
CA VAL A 91 1.56 -13.24 -6.35
C VAL A 91 2.65 -13.99 -7.15
N PRO A 92 3.84 -13.41 -7.41
CA PRO A 92 4.91 -14.14 -8.09
C PRO A 92 5.50 -15.30 -7.28
N PHE A 93 5.55 -15.24 -5.96
CA PHE A 93 5.99 -16.38 -5.16
C PHE A 93 5.01 -17.53 -5.20
N LEU A 94 3.71 -17.22 -5.26
CA LEU A 94 2.69 -18.25 -5.34
C LEU A 94 2.59 -18.86 -6.75
N ALA A 95 2.56 -18.02 -7.78
CA ALA A 95 2.34 -18.46 -9.15
C ALA A 95 3.64 -18.82 -9.89
N GLY A 96 4.76 -18.20 -9.53
CA GLY A 96 6.03 -18.28 -10.26
C GLY A 96 6.56 -19.70 -10.49
N PRO A 97 6.58 -20.59 -9.46
CA PRO A 97 7.00 -21.99 -9.63
C PRO A 97 6.24 -22.73 -10.73
N PHE A 98 4.97 -22.39 -10.96
CA PHE A 98 4.11 -23.02 -11.96
C PHE A 98 4.13 -22.27 -13.30
N TYR A 99 4.05 -20.93 -13.26
CA TYR A 99 3.99 -20.08 -14.44
C TYR A 99 5.29 -20.09 -15.24
N PHE A 100 6.43 -20.16 -14.57
CA PHE A 100 7.75 -20.19 -15.22
C PHE A 100 8.32 -21.61 -15.34
N ALA A 101 7.54 -22.66 -15.07
CA ALA A 101 8.01 -24.03 -15.24
C ALA A 101 8.37 -24.28 -16.73
N SER A 102 9.58 -24.78 -16.97
CA SER A 102 10.04 -25.13 -18.31
C SER A 102 10.82 -26.45 -18.29
N PRO A 103 10.94 -27.15 -19.43
CA PRO A 103 11.75 -28.38 -19.51
C PRO A 103 13.21 -28.17 -19.08
N GLU A 104 13.75 -26.97 -19.29
CA GLU A 104 15.15 -26.63 -18.96
C GLU A 104 15.36 -26.44 -17.46
N ASN A 105 14.43 -25.78 -16.76
CA ASN A 105 14.54 -25.55 -15.32
C ASN A 105 14.04 -26.71 -14.46
N ARG A 106 13.23 -27.61 -15.05
CA ARG A 106 12.74 -28.86 -14.44
C ARG A 106 11.99 -28.66 -13.12
N TYR A 107 11.35 -27.50 -12.92
CA TYR A 107 10.65 -27.15 -11.68
C TYR A 107 9.61 -28.20 -11.26
N GLU A 108 8.95 -28.84 -12.20
CA GLU A 108 7.98 -29.92 -11.94
C GLU A 108 8.57 -31.12 -11.18
N THR A 109 9.86 -31.39 -11.38
CA THR A 109 10.53 -32.55 -10.77
C THR A 109 11.35 -32.20 -9.53
N ILE A 110 11.90 -30.98 -9.47
CA ILE A 110 12.81 -30.56 -8.39
C ILE A 110 12.14 -29.68 -7.34
N LEU A 111 11.11 -28.93 -7.70
CA LEU A 111 10.52 -27.90 -6.84
C LEU A 111 9.09 -28.24 -6.43
N HIS A 112 8.22 -28.59 -7.39
CA HIS A 112 6.80 -28.88 -7.14
C HIS A 112 6.57 -29.98 -6.08
N PRO A 113 7.37 -31.06 -5.98
CA PRO A 113 7.19 -32.08 -4.94
C PRO A 113 7.37 -31.57 -3.51
N HIS A 114 8.03 -30.43 -3.34
CA HIS A 114 8.24 -29.79 -2.03
C HIS A 114 7.20 -28.70 -1.73
N ILE A 115 6.33 -28.39 -2.70
CA ILE A 115 5.21 -27.47 -2.49
C ILE A 115 4.08 -28.24 -1.80
N PRO A 116 3.52 -27.72 -0.70
CA PRO A 116 2.43 -28.39 -0.01
C PRO A 116 1.19 -28.57 -0.92
N THR A 117 0.48 -29.67 -0.76
CA THR A 117 -0.71 -29.99 -1.57
C THR A 117 -1.96 -29.18 -1.20
N TRP A 118 -1.93 -28.46 -0.07
CA TRP A 118 -2.99 -27.54 0.34
C TRP A 118 -2.88 -26.15 -0.30
N PHE A 119 -1.86 -25.98 -1.14
CA PHE A 119 -1.64 -24.82 -1.97
C PHE A 119 -2.52 -24.86 -3.22
#